data_AF-A0BDJ7-F1
#
_entry.id   AF-A0BDJ7-F1
#
_cell.length_a   1.000
_cell.length_b   1.000
_cell.length_c   1.000
_cell.angle_alpha   90.00
_cell.angle_beta   90.00
_cell.angle_gamma   90.00
#
_symmetry.space_group_name_H-M   'P 1'
#
loop_
_entity.id
_entity.type
_entity.pdbx_description
1 polymer ?
#
loop_
_entity_poly.entity_id
_entity_poly.type
_entity_poly.pdbx_seq_one_letter_code
_entity_poly.pdbx_strand_id
1 'polypeptide(L)'
;MNSENYKTEIHNMIENGKDPKDMVIQMCRPQCKWYDDKYDRCVKAFLSLKNADPEKNCMYPYRDLVTCVEACVQPKIQHALRGNEHGSIFA
;
A
#
# COMPACT_ATOMS: atom_id res chain seq x y z
N MET A 1 8.87 -11.04 10.30
CA MET A 1 7.48 -11.53 10.41
C MET A 1 7.32 -12.60 9.35
N ASN A 2 7.11 -13.86 9.74
CA ASN A 2 7.02 -14.98 8.79
C ASN A 2 5.67 -14.98 8.06
N SER A 3 5.62 -15.56 6.86
CA SER A 3 4.44 -15.53 5.96
C SER A 3 3.17 -16.14 6.55
N GLU A 4 3.29 -17.05 7.52
CA GLU A 4 2.13 -17.67 8.17
C GLU A 4 1.54 -16.78 9.28
N ASN A 5 2.39 -16.06 10.00
CA ASN A 5 1.99 -15.26 11.16
C ASN A 5 1.09 -14.07 10.75
N TYR A 6 1.38 -13.40 9.64
CA TYR A 6 0.59 -12.24 9.21
C TYR A 6 -0.83 -12.60 8.78
N LYS A 7 -1.07 -13.81 8.25
CA LYS A 7 -2.42 -14.22 7.81
C LYS A 7 -3.36 -14.35 9.00
N THR A 8 -2.91 -15.02 10.05
CA THR A 8 -3.67 -15.15 11.31
C THR A 8 -3.94 -13.78 11.93
N GLU A 9 -2.95 -12.89 11.91
CA GLU A 9 -3.12 -11.55 12.45
C GLU A 9 -4.15 -10.72 11.66
N ILE A 10 -4.14 -10.78 10.32
CA ILE A 10 -5.17 -10.14 9.48
C ILE A 10 -6.56 -10.66 9.86
N HIS A 11 -6.74 -11.97 10.00
CA HIS A 11 -8.01 -12.56 10.41
C HIS A 11 -8.45 -12.06 11.80
N ASN A 12 -7.56 -12.10 12.79
CA ASN A 12 -7.85 -11.60 14.13
C ASN A 12 -8.26 -10.13 14.13
N MET A 13 -7.56 -9.28 13.38
CA MET A 13 -7.92 -7.86 13.27
C MET A 13 -9.32 -7.67 12.69
N ILE A 14 -9.64 -8.36 11.58
CA ILE A 14 -10.95 -8.29 10.94
C ILE A 14 -12.06 -8.77 11.88
N GLU A 15 -11.87 -9.90 12.58
CA GLU A 15 -12.85 -10.43 13.54
C GLU A 15 -13.10 -9.48 14.72
N ASN A 16 -12.09 -8.69 15.09
CA ASN A 16 -12.20 -7.65 16.11
C ASN A 16 -12.67 -6.28 15.56
N GLY A 17 -13.11 -6.21 14.29
CA GLY A 17 -13.57 -4.97 13.66
C GLY A 17 -12.48 -3.92 13.45
N LYS A 18 -11.21 -4.33 13.39
CA LYS A 18 -10.06 -3.45 13.15
C LYS A 18 -9.60 -3.58 11.70
N ASP A 19 -9.29 -2.44 11.06
CA ASP A 19 -8.74 -2.43 9.70
C ASP A 19 -7.28 -2.90 9.70
N PRO A 20 -6.93 -4.03 9.03
CA PRO A 20 -5.56 -4.51 8.95
C PRO A 20 -4.70 -3.70 7.95
N LYS A 21 -5.28 -2.78 7.18
CA LYS A 21 -4.61 -2.12 6.05
C LYS A 21 -3.29 -1.46 6.42
N ASP A 22 -3.22 -0.69 7.50
CA ASP A 22 -1.98 0.00 7.91
C ASP A 22 -0.84 -0.97 8.22
N MET A 23 -1.14 -2.08 8.91
CA MET A 23 -0.16 -3.14 9.19
C MET A 23 0.32 -3.78 7.88
N VAL A 24 -0.59 -4.08 6.96
CA VAL A 24 -0.23 -4.71 5.68
C VAL A 24 0.57 -3.75 4.80
N ILE A 25 0.27 -2.45 4.82
CA ILE A 25 1.08 -1.41 4.14
C ILE A 25 2.51 -1.42 4.67
N GLN A 26 2.72 -1.47 5.99
CA GLN A 26 4.07 -1.51 6.57
C GLN A 26 4.88 -2.72 6.08
N MET A 27 4.22 -3.86 5.88
CA MET A 27 4.84 -5.06 5.33
C MET A 27 5.11 -4.96 3.81
N CYS A 28 4.20 -4.33 3.06
CA CYS A 28 4.27 -4.25 1.61
C CYS A 28 5.17 -3.12 1.08
N ARG A 29 5.24 -1.98 1.79
CA ARG A 29 5.99 -0.80 1.35
C ARG A 29 7.49 -1.06 1.05
N PRO A 30 8.23 -1.87 1.83
CA PRO A 30 9.63 -2.19 1.50
C PRO A 30 9.84 -2.87 0.14
N GLN A 31 8.83 -3.57 -0.39
CA GLN A 31 8.90 -4.21 -1.71
C GLN A 31 8.83 -3.20 -2.86
N CYS A 32 8.33 -2.00 -2.59
CA CYS A 32 8.15 -0.91 -3.56
C CYS A 32 9.27 0.13 -3.49
N LYS A 33 10.47 -0.24 -3.01
CA LYS A 33 11.59 0.69 -2.75
C LYS A 33 11.91 1.61 -3.93
N TRP A 34 11.93 1.09 -5.15
CA TRP A 34 12.22 1.89 -6.34
C TRP A 34 11.22 3.06 -6.53
N TYR A 35 9.93 2.78 -6.34
CA TYR A 35 8.88 3.80 -6.46
C TYR A 35 8.90 4.78 -5.30
N ASP A 36 9.24 4.29 -4.10
CA ASP A 36 9.41 5.12 -2.90
C ASP A 36 10.57 6.11 -3.09
N ASP A 37 11.73 5.62 -3.54
CA ASP A 37 12.90 6.45 -3.84
C ASP A 37 12.62 7.45 -4.99
N LYS A 38 11.76 7.09 -5.95
CA LYS A 38 11.31 8.01 -7.03
C LYS A 38 10.40 9.11 -6.49
N TYR A 39 9.43 8.76 -5.64
CA TYR A 39 8.55 9.72 -4.99
C TYR A 39 9.34 10.68 -4.08
N ASP A 40 10.23 10.15 -3.25
CA ASP A 40 11.08 10.94 -2.36
C ASP A 40 11.97 11.94 -3.11
N ARG A 41 12.56 11.51 -4.24
CA ARG A 41 13.32 12.43 -5.11
C ARG A 41 12.46 13.56 -5.64
N CYS A 42 11.22 13.27 -6.06
CA CYS A 42 10.29 14.30 -6.51
C CYS A 42 9.96 15.27 -5.38
N VAL A 43 9.57 14.77 -4.19
CA VAL A 43 9.18 15.61 -3.05
C VAL A 43 10.33 16.52 -2.62
N LYS A 44 11.56 15.98 -2.53
CA LYS A 44 12.75 16.78 -2.20
C LYS A 44 13.01 17.88 -3.23
N ALA A 45 12.90 17.58 -4.51
CA ALA A 45 13.05 18.57 -5.57
C ALA A 45 11.94 19.63 -5.49
N PHE A 46 10.69 19.22 -5.29
CA PHE A 46 9.53 20.11 -5.19
C PHE A 46 9.67 21.09 -4.00
N LEU A 47 10.03 20.60 -2.82
CA LEU A 47 10.23 21.44 -1.63
C LEU A 47 11.43 22.39 -1.74
N SER A 48 12.38 22.11 -2.64
CA SER A 48 13.51 23.02 -2.90
C SER A 48 13.16 24.21 -3.80
N LEU A 49 11.99 24.19 -4.45
CA LEU A 49 11.55 25.27 -5.34
C LEU A 49 11.02 26.45 -4.52
N LYS A 50 11.70 27.60 -4.60
CA LYS A 50 11.28 28.85 -3.93
C LYS A 50 10.04 29.50 -4.54
N ASN A 51 9.81 29.28 -5.83
CA ASN A 51 8.65 29.73 -6.60
C ASN A 51 8.05 28.52 -7.31
N ALA A 52 7.44 27.61 -6.56
CA ALA A 52 6.86 26.42 -7.14
C ALA A 52 5.73 26.79 -8.11
N ASP A 53 5.87 26.35 -9.35
CA ASP A 53 4.80 26.37 -10.34
C ASP A 53 3.63 25.50 -9.82
N PRO A 54 2.41 26.04 -9.69
CA PRO A 54 1.26 25.30 -9.16
C PRO A 54 0.89 24.06 -9.98
N GLU A 55 1.31 23.98 -11.25
CA GLU A 55 1.09 22.79 -12.09
C GLU A 55 2.09 21.67 -11.79
N LYS A 56 3.25 21.98 -11.22
CA LYS A 56 4.25 20.97 -10.84
C LYS A 56 3.84 20.32 -9.52
N ASN A 57 3.70 19.01 -9.53
CA ASN A 57 3.41 18.23 -8.33
C ASN A 57 4.00 16.82 -8.44
N CYS A 58 3.98 16.08 -7.33
CA CYS A 58 4.47 14.70 -7.25
C CYS A 58 3.36 13.65 -7.31
N MET A 59 2.18 14.00 -7.85
CA MET A 59 1.02 13.09 -7.87
C MET A 59 1.26 11.84 -8.70
N TYR A 60 1.97 11.94 -9.84
CA TYR A 60 2.28 10.76 -10.67
C TYR A 60 3.25 9.79 -9.98
N PRO A 61 4.42 10.21 -9.45
CA PRO A 61 5.26 9.34 -8.64
C PRO A 61 4.54 8.77 -7.41
N TYR A 62 3.69 9.57 -6.76
CA TYR A 62 2.89 9.10 -5.63
C TYR A 62 1.91 8.00 -6.05
N ARG A 63 1.20 8.19 -7.17
CA ARG A 63 0.30 7.19 -7.73
C ARG A 63 1.04 5.89 -8.04
N ASP A 64 2.22 5.96 -8.66
CA ASP A 64 3.02 4.77 -8.97
C ASP A 64 3.39 3.99 -7.69
N LEU A 65 3.80 4.70 -6.64
CA LEU A 65 4.09 4.12 -5.32
C LEU A 65 2.86 3.45 -4.71
N VAL A 66 1.73 4.16 -4.66
CA VAL A 66 0.48 3.63 -4.11
C VAL A 66 0.01 2.40 -4.88
N THR A 67 0.04 2.44 -6.21
CA THR A 67 -0.33 1.28 -7.05
C THR A 67 0.54 0.06 -6.73
N CYS A 68 1.85 0.23 -6.58
CA CYS A 68 2.73 -0.87 -6.19
C CYS A 68 2.36 -1.44 -4.81
N VAL A 69 2.11 -0.57 -3.82
CA VAL A 69 1.74 -1.00 -2.47
C VAL A 69 0.40 -1.72 -2.47
N GLU A 70 -0.61 -1.17 -3.14
CA GLU A 70 -1.96 -1.74 -3.24
C GLU A 70 -1.96 -3.10 -3.94
N ALA A 71 -1.13 -3.30 -4.97
CA ALA A 71 -0.97 -4.61 -5.62
C ALA A 71 -0.53 -5.71 -4.64
N CYS A 72 0.22 -5.37 -3.59
CA CYS A 72 0.58 -6.29 -2.51
C CYS A 72 -0.49 -6.37 -1.41
N VAL A 73 -1.10 -5.24 -1.04
CA VAL A 73 -2.05 -5.15 0.09
C VAL A 73 -3.38 -5.80 -0.22
N GLN A 74 -4.00 -5.48 -1.36
CA GLN A 74 -5.36 -5.91 -1.70
C GLN A 74 -5.57 -7.42 -1.64
N PRO A 75 -4.77 -8.27 -2.33
CA PRO A 75 -5.00 -9.71 -2.29
C PRO A 75 -4.83 -10.30 -0.89
N LYS A 76 -3.98 -9.71 -0.05
CA LYS A 76 -3.76 -10.21 1.32
C LYS A 76 -4.95 -9.95 2.23
N ILE A 77 -5.61 -8.80 2.10
CA ILE A 77 -6.80 -8.45 2.87
C ILE A 77 -8.02 -9.18 2.30
N GLN A 78 -8.23 -9.09 0.98
CA GLN A 78 -9.40 -9.69 0.31
C GLN A 78 -9.50 -11.19 0.56
N HIS A 79 -8.38 -11.92 0.52
CA HIS A 79 -8.38 -13.36 0.81
C HIS A 79 -8.76 -13.72 2.24
N ALA A 80 -8.68 -12.77 3.18
CA ALA A 80 -9.06 -12.97 4.58
C ALA A 80 -10.50 -12.55 4.88
N LEU A 81 -11.19 -11.89 3.94
CA LEU A 81 -12.59 -11.49 4.09
C LEU A 81 -13.53 -12.69 3.95
N ARG A 82 -14.63 -12.66 4.71
CA ARG A 82 -15.72 -13.64 4.59
C ARG A 82 -16.33 -13.56 3.19
N GLY A 83 -16.66 -14.71 2.59
CA GLY A 83 -17.23 -14.81 1.25
C GLY A 83 -16.22 -15.12 0.14
N ASN A 84 -14.91 -15.07 0.42
CA ASN A 84 -13.89 -15.52 -0.52
C ASN A 84 -13.99 -17.05 -0.79
N GLU A 85 -14.56 -17.82 0.15
CA GLU A 85 -14.90 -19.24 -0.02
C GLU A 85 -15.91 -19.53 -1.16
N HIS A 86 -16.66 -18.53 -1.61
CA HIS A 86 -17.68 -18.66 -2.65
C HIS A 86 -17.24 -18.15 -4.03
N GLY A 87 -15.96 -17.78 -4.18
CA GLY A 87 -15.36 -17.34 -5.44
C GLY A 87 -14.82 -15.90 -5.38
N SER A 88 -13.84 -15.60 -6.23
CA SER A 88 -13.26 -14.27 -6.35
C SER A 88 -14.10 -13.39 -7.28
N ILE A 89 -14.60 -12.26 -6.78
CA ILE A 89 -15.33 -11.26 -7.59
C ILE A 89 -14.38 -10.51 -8.54
N PHE A 90 -13.09 -10.49 -8.21
CA PHE A 90 -12.02 -9.85 -8.96
C PHE A 90 -11.01 -10.94 -9.37
N ALA A 91 -11.24 -11.53 -10.54
CA ALA A 91 -10.31 -12.44 -11.20
C ALA A 91 -9.57 -11.70 -12.33
#